data_AF-A0A3C1FZL2-F1
#
_entry.id   AF-A0A3C1FZL2-F1
#
_cell.length_a   1.000
_cell.length_b   1.000
_cell.length_c   1.000
_cell.angle_alpha   90.00
_cell.angle_beta   90.00
_cell.angle_gamma   90.00
#
_symmetry.space_group_name_H-M   'P 1'
#
loop_
_entity.id
_entity.type
_entity.pdbx_description
1 polymer ?
#
loop_
_entity_poly.entity_id
_entity_poly.type
_entity_poly.pdbx_seq_one_letter_code
_entity_poly.pdbx_strand_id
1 'polypeptide(L)'
;MKFKELWRTTKMKSLKRGKGISASVENITPFGIWIFVRDREYFLSYEDYPYFKDQTLSSIQNVQLLHGYHLYWPELDVDLQIDNLENPQKYPLKSRIVKKHPTIHSTGRRIAAR
;
A
#
# COMPACT_ATOMS: atom_id res chain seq x y z
N MET A 1 36.79 29.38 8.14
CA MET A 1 35.80 28.29 8.10
C MET A 1 34.66 28.70 7.18
N LYS A 2 34.49 28.01 6.04
CA LYS A 2 33.50 28.36 5.01
C LYS A 2 32.88 27.06 4.51
N PHE A 3 31.81 26.60 5.16
CA PHE A 3 31.03 25.46 4.68
C PHE A 3 29.99 26.00 3.68
N LYS A 4 30.26 25.77 2.40
CA LYS A 4 29.36 26.11 1.29
C LYS A 4 28.88 24.83 0.62
N GLU A 5 27.57 24.74 0.49
CA GLU A 5 26.85 24.18 -0.65
C GLU A 5 27.06 22.68 -0.95
N LEU A 6 26.25 21.83 -0.31
CA LEU A 6 25.87 20.52 -0.85
C LEU A 6 24.36 20.29 -0.71
N TRP A 7 23.59 21.00 -1.52
CA TRP A 7 22.26 20.55 -1.93
C TRP A 7 22.26 20.60 -3.46
N ARG A 8 22.63 19.49 -4.11
CA ARG A 8 22.38 19.34 -5.54
C ARG A 8 20.87 19.23 -5.69
N THR A 9 20.23 20.33 -6.12
CA THR A 9 18.85 20.32 -6.62
C THR A 9 18.74 19.28 -7.72
N THR A 10 18.12 18.14 -7.43
CA THR A 10 17.64 17.23 -8.47
C THR A 10 16.47 17.92 -9.15
N LYS A 11 16.77 18.59 -10.26
CA LYS A 11 15.78 19.14 -11.20
C LYS A 11 15.04 17.95 -11.83
N MET A 12 13.95 17.50 -11.20
CA MET A 12 13.05 16.54 -11.83
C MET A 12 12.35 17.22 -13.00
N LYS A 13 12.75 16.87 -14.22
CA LYS A 13 12.00 17.21 -15.43
C LYS A 13 10.77 16.29 -15.46
N SER A 14 9.59 16.83 -15.15
CA SER A 14 8.34 16.14 -15.45
C SER A 14 8.22 16.02 -16.97
N LEU A 15 8.36 14.80 -17.49
CA LEU A 15 8.00 14.48 -18.86
C LEU A 15 6.47 14.63 -18.95
N LYS A 16 5.99 15.42 -19.90
CA LYS A 16 4.56 15.54 -20.19
C LYS A 16 3.98 14.13 -20.37
N ARG A 17 3.27 13.62 -19.36
CA ARG A 17 2.61 12.31 -19.44
C ARG A 17 1.59 12.39 -20.56
N GLY A 18 1.74 11.49 -21.53
CA GLY A 18 0.75 11.29 -22.58
C GLY A 18 -0.61 11.07 -21.93
N LYS A 19 -1.64 11.67 -22.52
CA LYS A 19 -3.03 11.59 -22.09
C LYS A 19 -3.45 10.11 -22.03
N GLY A 20 -3.60 9.56 -20.82
CA GLY A 20 -4.45 8.39 -20.58
C GLY A 20 -3.87 7.09 -20.00
N ILE A 21 -2.66 7.04 -19.42
CA ILE A 21 -2.14 5.78 -18.82
C ILE A 21 -1.29 6.01 -17.56
N SER A 22 -1.76 6.82 -16.62
CA SER A 22 -1.05 7.02 -15.35
C SER A 22 -1.93 6.81 -14.14
N ALA A 23 -1.36 6.16 -13.13
CA ALA A 23 -1.85 6.16 -11.76
C ALA A 23 -0.87 6.97 -10.90
N SER A 24 -1.38 7.62 -9.86
CA SER A 24 -0.59 8.33 -8.85
C SER A 24 -1.20 8.18 -7.46
N VAL A 25 -0.37 8.30 -6.43
CA VAL A 25 -0.82 8.43 -5.04
C VAL A 25 -0.83 9.91 -4.69
N GLU A 26 -2.02 10.48 -4.48
CA GLU A 26 -2.21 11.91 -4.25
C GLU A 26 -2.01 12.28 -2.78
N ASN A 27 -2.38 11.39 -1.86
CA ASN A 27 -2.25 11.65 -0.43
C ASN A 27 -2.14 10.36 0.38
N ILE A 28 -1.45 10.43 1.52
CA ILE A 28 -1.31 9.35 2.49
C ILE A 28 -1.73 9.91 3.85
N THR A 29 -2.69 9.22 4.48
CA THR A 29 -3.29 9.65 5.75
C THR A 29 -3.09 8.56 6.81
N PRO A 30 -3.40 8.85 8.09
CA PRO A 30 -3.43 7.81 9.14
C PRO A 30 -4.43 6.67 8.90
N PHE A 31 -5.42 6.86 8.01
CA PHE A 31 -6.51 5.90 7.78
C PHE A 31 -6.38 5.14 6.46
N GLY A 32 -5.54 5.59 5.54
CA GLY A 32 -5.44 5.01 4.20
C GLY A 32 -4.75 5.93 3.21
N ILE A 33 -4.78 5.52 1.94
CA ILE A 33 -4.13 6.23 0.83
C ILE A 33 -5.17 6.64 -0.24
N TRP A 34 -4.95 7.81 -0.83
CA TRP A 34 -5.72 8.31 -1.98
C TRP A 34 -4.95 8.03 -3.26
N ILE A 35 -5.59 7.36 -4.21
CA ILE A 35 -5.04 7.09 -5.52
C ILE A 35 -5.86 7.83 -6.59
N PHE A 36 -5.18 8.36 -7.61
CA PHE A 36 -5.82 8.93 -8.79
C PHE A 36 -5.50 8.08 -10.01
N VAL A 37 -6.54 7.59 -10.68
CA VAL A 37 -6.41 6.76 -11.89
C VAL A 37 -7.67 6.89 -12.75
N ARG A 38 -7.50 6.98 -14.08
CA ARG A 38 -8.61 7.13 -15.05
C ARG A 38 -9.59 8.27 -14.70
N ASP A 39 -9.03 9.43 -14.38
CA ASP A 39 -9.78 10.65 -14.02
C ASP A 39 -10.69 10.51 -12.79
N ARG A 40 -10.38 9.56 -11.91
CA ARG A 40 -11.11 9.30 -10.67
C ARG A 40 -10.16 9.10 -9.49
N GLU A 41 -10.63 9.52 -8.33
CA GLU A 41 -9.96 9.27 -7.06
C GLU A 41 -10.60 8.10 -6.34
N TYR A 42 -9.77 7.25 -5.74
CA TYR A 42 -10.22 6.15 -4.88
C TYR A 42 -9.47 6.20 -3.56
N PHE A 43 -10.20 5.96 -2.47
CA PHE A 43 -9.62 5.83 -1.14
C PHE A 43 -9.42 4.35 -0.80
N LEU A 44 -8.19 3.97 -0.51
CA LEU A 44 -7.82 2.64 -0.05
C LEU A 44 -7.61 2.70 1.47
N SER A 45 -8.63 2.27 2.23
CA SER A 45 -8.59 2.24 3.69
C SER A 45 -7.55 1.20 4.18
N TYR A 46 -6.88 1.45 5.30
CA TYR A 46 -6.02 0.42 5.93
C TYR A 46 -6.82 -0.72 6.58
N GLU A 47 -8.14 -0.57 6.73
CA GLU A 47 -9.01 -1.64 7.21
C GLU A 47 -9.19 -2.71 6.13
N ASP A 48 -9.41 -2.28 4.88
CA ASP A 48 -9.60 -3.17 3.73
C ASP A 48 -8.27 -3.55 3.06
N TYR A 49 -7.31 -2.63 3.08
CA TYR A 49 -6.00 -2.74 2.43
C TYR A 49 -4.85 -2.58 3.45
N PRO A 50 -4.74 -3.47 4.45
CA PRO A 50 -3.77 -3.33 5.56
C PRO A 50 -2.31 -3.42 5.10
N TYR A 51 -2.04 -3.96 3.91
CA TYR A 51 -0.71 -4.13 3.33
C TYR A 51 0.02 -2.80 3.06
N PHE A 52 -0.71 -1.68 2.94
CA PHE A 52 -0.11 -0.34 2.81
C PHE A 52 0.29 0.28 4.15
N LYS A 53 -0.18 -0.27 5.27
CA LYS A 53 0.10 0.28 6.59
C LYS A 53 1.58 0.10 6.94
N ASP A 54 2.17 1.15 7.52
CA ASP A 54 3.57 1.19 7.97
C ASP A 54 4.61 0.95 6.85
N GLN A 55 4.20 1.04 5.57
CA GLN A 55 5.09 0.94 4.42
C GLN A 55 5.84 2.26 4.17
N THR A 56 6.99 2.17 3.50
CA THR A 56 7.76 3.37 3.16
C THR A 56 7.01 4.23 2.16
N LEU A 57 7.16 5.56 2.28
CA LEU A 57 6.59 6.51 1.33
C LEU A 57 7.01 6.19 -0.11
N SER A 58 8.29 5.82 -0.32
CA SER A 58 8.79 5.43 -1.65
C SER A 58 8.09 4.22 -2.23
N SER A 59 7.85 3.19 -1.41
CA SER A 59 7.16 1.98 -1.86
C SER A 59 5.71 2.27 -2.20
N ILE A 60 4.99 3.04 -1.38
CA ILE A 60 3.59 3.43 -1.65
C ILE A 60 3.50 4.30 -2.91
N GLN A 61 4.44 5.22 -3.11
CA GLN A 61 4.44 6.12 -4.26
C GLN A 61 4.78 5.42 -5.58
N ASN A 62 5.40 4.24 -5.56
CA ASN A 62 5.78 3.50 -6.76
C ASN A 62 4.62 2.66 -7.35
N VAL A 63 3.46 3.29 -7.53
CA VAL A 63 2.31 2.65 -8.20
C VAL A 63 2.55 2.57 -9.71
N GLN A 64 2.31 1.40 -10.28
CA GLN A 64 2.37 1.14 -11.71
C GLN A 64 0.98 0.81 -12.25
N LEU A 65 0.60 1.42 -13.37
CA LEU A 65 -0.62 1.06 -14.09
C LEU A 65 -0.28 0.12 -15.25
N LEU A 66 -0.59 -1.15 -15.07
CA LEU A 66 -0.41 -2.20 -16.07
C LEU A 66 -1.71 -2.35 -16.89
N HIS A 67 -1.56 -2.48 -18.21
CA HIS A 67 -2.66 -2.74 -19.15
C HIS A 67 -3.82 -1.72 -19.14
N GLY A 68 -3.67 -0.59 -18.44
CA GLY A 68 -4.69 0.44 -18.28
C GLY A 68 -5.78 0.15 -17.23
N TYR A 69 -5.73 -1.01 -16.55
CA TYR A 69 -6.76 -1.41 -15.57
C TYR A 69 -6.23 -2.10 -14.32
N HIS A 70 -4.92 -2.37 -14.24
CA HIS A 70 -4.30 -3.12 -13.16
C HIS A 70 -3.26 -2.26 -12.44
N LEU A 71 -3.48 -1.97 -11.17
CA LEU A 71 -2.55 -1.26 -10.31
C LEU A 71 -1.59 -2.27 -9.67
N TYR A 72 -0.30 -1.97 -9.69
CA TYR A 72 0.73 -2.83 -9.12
C TYR A 72 1.75 -2.02 -8.33
N TRP A 73 2.10 -2.49 -7.14
CA TRP A 73 3.15 -1.95 -6.28
C TRP A 73 4.27 -2.99 -6.15
N PRO A 74 5.35 -2.89 -6.95
CA PRO A 74 6.38 -3.91 -7.02
C PRO A 74 7.08 -4.19 -5.69
N GLU A 75 7.38 -3.14 -4.92
CA GLU A 75 8.07 -3.28 -3.63
C GLU A 75 7.19 -3.91 -2.55
N LEU A 76 5.86 -3.80 -2.68
CA LEU A 76 4.90 -4.32 -1.71
C LEU A 76 4.38 -5.71 -2.11
N ASP A 77 4.61 -6.11 -3.36
CA ASP A 77 3.98 -7.28 -3.98
C ASP A 77 2.44 -7.22 -3.86
N VAL A 78 1.88 -6.03 -4.10
CA VAL A 78 0.44 -5.76 -4.02
C VAL A 78 -0.09 -5.42 -5.40
N ASP A 79 -1.17 -6.09 -5.78
CA ASP A 79 -1.91 -5.82 -7.01
C ASP A 79 -3.40 -5.53 -6.74
N LEU A 80 -3.98 -4.60 -7.51
CA LEU A 80 -5.39 -4.23 -7.43
C LEU A 80 -5.96 -4.00 -8.83
N GLN A 81 -7.12 -4.59 -9.14
CA GLN A 81 -7.88 -4.24 -10.34
C GLN A 81 -8.76 -3.02 -10.08
N ILE A 82 -8.80 -2.09 -11.04
CA ILE A 82 -9.66 -0.90 -10.95
C ILE A 82 -11.15 -1.29 -10.84
N ASP A 83 -11.58 -2.37 -11.49
CA ASP A 83 -12.96 -2.87 -11.39
C ASP A 83 -13.35 -3.25 -9.95
N ASN A 84 -12.40 -3.69 -9.12
CA ASN A 84 -12.65 -3.98 -7.71
C ASN A 84 -12.96 -2.71 -6.92
N LEU A 85 -12.35 -1.59 -7.30
CA LEU A 85 -12.57 -0.29 -6.65
C LEU A 85 -13.87 0.36 -7.12
N GLU A 86 -14.22 0.19 -8.41
CA GLU A 86 -15.47 0.70 -8.98
C GLU A 86 -16.70 -0.13 -8.58
N ASN A 87 -16.53 -1.45 -8.42
CA ASN A 87 -17.60 -2.40 -8.19
C ASN A 87 -17.29 -3.35 -7.02
N PRO A 88 -17.06 -2.85 -5.79
CA PRO A 88 -16.67 -3.69 -4.65
C PRO A 88 -17.69 -4.80 -4.33
N GLN A 89 -18.97 -4.58 -4.65
CA GLN A 89 -20.04 -5.57 -4.43
C GLN A 89 -19.91 -6.83 -5.30
N LYS A 90 -19.21 -6.75 -6.45
CA LYS A 90 -18.94 -7.92 -7.30
C LYS A 90 -17.86 -8.82 -6.73
N TYR A 91 -16.99 -8.25 -5.89
CA TYR A 91 -15.81 -8.92 -5.33
C TYR A 91 -15.82 -8.79 -3.80
N PRO A 92 -16.83 -9.33 -3.10
CA PRO A 92 -16.82 -9.31 -1.64
C PRO A 92 -15.55 -10.01 -1.16
N LEU A 93 -14.68 -9.27 -0.47
CA LEU A 93 -13.44 -9.78 0.11
C LEU A 93 -13.78 -10.90 1.11
N LYS A 94 -13.79 -12.15 0.65
CA LYS A 94 -13.99 -13.33 1.50
C LYS A 94 -12.69 -13.69 2.20
N SER A 95 -12.13 -12.78 2.98
CA SER A 95 -11.06 -13.15 3.91
C SER A 95 -11.71 -13.74 5.17
N ARG A 96 -11.60 -15.07 5.35
CA ARG A 96 -11.92 -15.68 6.64
C ARG A 96 -10.98 -15.08 7.67
N ILE A 97 -11.50 -14.31 8.61
CA ILE A 97 -10.80 -14.01 9.87
C ILE A 97 -10.50 -15.36 10.51
N VAL A 98 -9.27 -15.86 10.34
CA VAL A 98 -8.78 -16.97 11.17
C VAL A 98 -8.61 -16.38 12.56
N LYS A 99 -9.64 -16.52 13.40
CA LYS A 99 -9.53 -16.23 14.83
C LYS A 99 -8.36 -17.08 15.34
N LYS A 100 -7.22 -16.46 15.66
CA LYS A 100 -6.16 -17.13 16.42
C LYS A 100 -6.79 -17.55 17.74
N HIS A 101 -7.04 -18.86 17.91
CA HIS A 101 -7.36 -19.40 19.22
C HIS A 101 -6.16 -19.11 20.14
N PRO A 102 -6.35 -18.45 21.29
CA PRO A 102 -5.30 -18.37 22.29
C PRO A 102 -5.13 -19.78 22.85
N THR A 103 -4.11 -20.50 22.41
CA THR A 103 -3.69 -21.72 23.08
C THR A 103 -3.08 -21.30 24.42
N ILE A 104 -3.90 -21.33 25.47
CA ILE A 104 -3.44 -21.31 26.85
C ILE A 104 -2.64 -22.60 27.04
N HIS A 105 -1.33 -22.56 26.80
CA HIS A 105 -0.44 -23.57 27.38
C HIS A 105 -0.06 -23.07 28.76
N SER A 106 -0.95 -23.38 29.70
CA SER A 106 -0.70 -23.25 31.12
C SER A 106 0.57 -24.01 31.50
N THR A 107 1.47 -23.27 32.15
CA THR A 107 2.62 -23.67 32.95
C THR A 107 2.55 -25.08 33.55
N GLY A 108 3.56 -25.89 33.27
CA GLY A 108 3.85 -27.15 33.96
C GLY A 108 5.30 -27.20 34.42
N ARG A 109 5.66 -26.37 35.41
CA ARG A 109 6.96 -26.46 36.10
C ARG A 109 6.94 -27.73 36.95
N ARG A 110 7.55 -28.83 36.47
CA ARG A 110 7.89 -29.98 37.32
C ARG A 110 9.37 -29.93 37.64
N ILE A 111 9.67 -29.44 38.84
CA ILE A 111 10.96 -29.64 39.48
C ILE A 111 11.00 -31.11 39.90
N ALA A 112 11.89 -31.89 39.32
CA ALA A 112 12.21 -33.23 39.82
C ALA A 112 13.45 -33.11 40.71
N ALA A 113 13.23 -33.35 42.01
CA ALA A 113 14.29 -33.65 42.96
C ALA A 113 14.69 -35.12 42.80
N ARG A 114 15.99 -35.39 42.66
CA ARG A 114 16.75 -36.45 43.34
C ARG A 114 18.23 -36.35 42.97
#